data_AF-A0A8S9G4S6-F1
#
_entry.id   AF-A0A8S9G4S6-F1
#
_cell.length_a   1.000
_cell.length_b   1.000
_cell.length_c   1.000
_cell.angle_alpha   90.00
_cell.angle_beta   90.00
_cell.angle_gamma   90.00
#
_symmetry.space_group_name_H-M   'P 1'
#
loop_
_entity.id
_entity.type
_entity.pdbx_description
1 polymer ?
#
loop_
_entity_poly.entity_id
_entity_poly.type
_entity_poly.pdbx_seq_one_letter_code
_entity_poly.pdbx_strand_id
1 'polypeptide(L)'
;MKKNVSSSSFGPGGLDLTSAFFKPILNSDPPIPSNRCTKISVVAVGNVGMAIAQTILTQDLADEIALVDANPDKLRGEAFIVGEHGDSSVALWSSISVGGIPLLSFLEKQQIAYEKQNLEDIHQTVVGSAYEVIKLKGYTSWAIGYSVANLARTILRDQRKIHPVTVLARGFYGVEGGDVFLSLPALLGRNGVVAVTNVHMTDEEAEKLQKSAKTILEMQSQLGL
;
A
#
# COMPACT_ATOMS: atom_id res chain seq x y z
N MET A 1 39.80 -18.57 -10.32
CA MET A 1 38.70 -17.59 -10.20
C MET A 1 37.40 -18.23 -10.69
N LYS A 2 36.53 -18.64 -9.77
CA LYS A 2 35.13 -19.02 -10.03
C LYS A 2 34.29 -18.41 -8.92
N LYS A 3 33.31 -17.56 -9.26
CA LYS A 3 32.33 -17.02 -8.31
C LYS A 3 31.24 -18.08 -8.11
N ASN A 4 30.95 -18.44 -6.86
CA ASN A 4 29.76 -19.21 -6.49
C ASN A 4 28.73 -18.30 -5.82
N VAL A 5 27.46 -18.58 -6.11
CA VAL A 5 26.23 -17.86 -5.77
C VAL A 5 25.82 -18.14 -4.31
N SER A 6 25.18 -17.17 -3.65
CA SER A 6 24.61 -17.29 -2.30
C SER A 6 23.24 -17.99 -2.30
N SER A 7 23.06 -18.99 -1.42
CA SER A 7 21.78 -19.60 -1.03
C SER A 7 21.73 -19.73 0.49
N SER A 8 20.56 -19.88 1.12
CA SER A 8 20.42 -19.41 2.49
C SER A 8 19.34 -20.20 3.32
N SER A 9 19.63 -21.17 4.22
CA SER A 9 18.55 -22.06 4.83
C SER A 9 18.24 -22.12 6.31
N PHE A 10 16.99 -22.34 6.78
CA PHE A 10 16.70 -23.05 8.04
C PHE A 10 15.21 -23.47 8.30
N GLY A 11 15.03 -24.71 8.82
CA GLY A 11 13.77 -25.29 9.38
C GLY A 11 13.74 -26.85 9.28
N PRO A 12 13.20 -27.62 10.26
CA PRO A 12 13.42 -29.07 10.35
C PRO A 12 12.70 -29.80 9.21
N GLY A 13 13.51 -30.35 8.30
CA GLY A 13 13.09 -30.75 6.96
C GLY A 13 13.91 -30.11 5.82
N GLY A 14 14.84 -29.20 6.13
CA GLY A 14 15.69 -28.57 5.12
C GLY A 14 15.01 -27.42 4.38
N LEU A 15 14.04 -26.75 4.99
CA LEU A 15 13.52 -25.49 4.47
C LEU A 15 14.56 -24.39 4.65
N ASP A 16 14.70 -23.54 3.62
CA ASP A 16 15.73 -22.53 3.51
C ASP A 16 15.10 -21.15 3.93
N LEU A 17 15.42 -20.51 5.08
CA LEU A 17 14.74 -19.27 5.57
C LEU A 17 15.65 -18.06 5.82
N THR A 18 16.93 -18.27 5.64
CA THR A 18 17.88 -17.24 5.28
C THR A 18 17.69 -16.79 3.81
N SER A 19 16.91 -17.56 3.05
CA SER A 19 16.53 -17.52 1.62
C SER A 19 15.03 -17.49 1.45
N ALA A 20 14.32 -17.48 2.56
CA ALA A 20 13.23 -16.55 2.73
C ALA A 20 13.78 -15.14 3.06
N PHE A 21 14.66 -14.92 4.06
CA PHE A 21 15.27 -13.58 4.29
C PHE A 21 16.79 -13.51 4.63
N PHE A 22 17.39 -13.88 5.80
CA PHE A 22 18.90 -13.86 6.04
C PHE A 22 19.39 -14.68 7.28
N LYS A 23 20.74 -14.85 7.54
CA LYS A 23 21.32 -15.76 8.59
C LYS A 23 22.37 -15.07 9.45
N PRO A 24 22.50 -15.48 10.73
CA PRO A 24 23.30 -14.79 11.71
C PRO A 24 24.69 -15.42 11.95
N ILE A 25 25.53 -14.64 12.64
CA ILE A 25 26.87 -14.99 13.14
C ILE A 25 26.73 -15.55 14.56
N LEU A 26 27.35 -16.70 14.87
CA LEU A 26 27.21 -17.44 16.14
C LEU A 26 27.99 -16.80 17.32
N ASN A 27 27.42 -16.88 18.53
CA ASN A 27 27.89 -16.44 19.86
C ASN A 27 27.49 -15.03 20.37
N SER A 28 26.22 -14.62 20.26
CA SER A 28 25.71 -13.44 21.00
C SER A 28 24.69 -13.83 22.06
N ASP A 29 24.91 -13.39 23.30
CA ASP A 29 23.98 -13.55 24.43
C ASP A 29 22.60 -12.91 24.16
N PRO A 30 21.50 -13.40 24.79
CA PRO A 30 20.17 -12.84 24.61
C PRO A 30 20.07 -11.40 25.15
N PRO A 31 19.30 -10.51 24.49
CA PRO A 31 19.16 -9.13 24.93
C PRO A 31 18.39 -9.07 26.26
N ILE A 32 19.00 -8.41 27.24
CA ILE A 32 18.42 -8.14 28.56
C ILE A 32 17.24 -7.17 28.38
N PRO A 33 16.09 -7.35 29.08
CA PRO A 33 15.00 -6.38 29.02
C PRO A 33 15.50 -5.05 29.55
N SER A 34 15.58 -4.05 28.69
CA SER A 34 16.14 -2.75 29.01
C SER A 34 15.01 -1.81 29.47
N ASN A 35 15.13 -1.25 30.68
CA ASN A 35 14.33 -0.11 31.15
C ASN A 35 14.72 1.19 30.41
N ARG A 36 14.95 1.12 29.10
CA ARG A 36 15.26 2.31 28.32
C ARG A 36 13.95 2.91 27.84
N CYS A 37 13.89 4.23 27.91
CA CYS A 37 12.82 5.04 27.37
C CYS A 37 13.47 5.88 26.28
N THR A 38 13.82 5.21 25.19
CA THR A 38 14.61 5.78 24.10
C THR A 38 13.64 6.43 23.13
N LYS A 39 13.54 7.75 23.24
CA LYS A 39 12.67 8.56 22.39
C LYS A 39 13.49 9.16 21.25
N ILE A 40 13.11 8.85 20.01
CA ILE A 40 13.81 9.37 18.82
C ILE A 40 12.85 10.22 18.00
N SER A 41 13.27 11.42 17.63
CA SER A 41 12.50 12.30 16.76
C SER A 41 13.17 12.42 15.40
N VAL A 42 12.46 12.09 14.33
CA VAL A 42 12.92 12.21 12.95
C VAL A 42 12.31 13.46 12.34
N VAL A 43 13.16 14.44 12.06
CA VAL A 43 12.77 15.71 11.45
C VAL A 43 12.99 15.62 9.93
N ALA A 44 11.91 15.85 9.18
CA ALA A 44 11.69 15.67 7.74
C ALA A 44 11.46 14.21 7.29
N VAL A 45 10.18 13.82 7.12
CA VAL A 45 9.75 12.53 6.57
C VAL A 45 9.75 12.50 5.03
N GLY A 46 10.85 12.97 4.44
CA GLY A 46 11.16 12.63 3.04
C GLY A 46 11.72 11.21 2.92
N ASN A 47 12.17 10.82 1.72
CA ASN A 47 12.76 9.50 1.46
C ASN A 47 13.89 9.11 2.45
N VAL A 48 14.71 10.09 2.86
CA VAL A 48 15.82 9.87 3.81
C VAL A 48 15.32 9.70 5.24
N GLY A 49 14.42 10.57 5.70
CA GLY A 49 13.85 10.48 7.05
C GLY A 49 13.06 9.19 7.26
N MET A 50 12.27 8.76 6.27
CA MET A 50 11.56 7.49 6.37
C MET A 50 12.46 6.27 6.34
N ALA A 51 13.55 6.27 5.55
CA ALA A 51 14.52 5.17 5.59
C ALA A 51 15.20 5.04 6.96
N ILE A 52 15.48 6.17 7.61
CA ILE A 52 16.04 6.21 8.97
C ILE A 52 15.01 5.75 9.99
N ALA A 53 13.77 6.24 9.92
CA ALA A 53 12.67 5.82 10.80
C ALA A 53 12.41 4.31 10.70
N GLN A 54 12.39 3.77 9.48
CA GLN A 54 12.25 2.33 9.24
C GLN A 54 13.41 1.54 9.85
N THR A 55 14.65 2.04 9.73
CA THR A 55 15.83 1.39 10.33
C THR A 55 15.75 1.39 11.85
N ILE A 56 15.33 2.50 12.47
CA ILE A 56 15.15 2.63 13.93
C ILE A 56 14.13 1.61 14.44
N LEU A 57 13.01 1.44 13.74
CA LEU A 57 11.95 0.52 14.14
C LEU A 57 12.30 -0.94 13.89
N THR A 58 12.93 -1.26 12.77
CA THR A 58 13.31 -2.64 12.43
C THR A 58 14.46 -3.17 13.27
N GLN A 59 15.30 -2.27 13.82
CA GLN A 59 16.40 -2.63 14.71
C GLN A 59 16.04 -2.47 16.19
N ASP A 60 14.78 -2.17 16.52
CA ASP A 60 14.28 -2.01 17.90
C ASP A 60 15.11 -0.97 18.70
N LEU A 61 15.47 0.14 18.04
CA LEU A 61 16.37 1.17 18.60
C LEU A 61 15.63 2.26 19.39
N ALA A 62 14.30 2.29 19.33
CA ALA A 62 13.48 3.29 20.01
C ALA A 62 12.18 2.69 20.54
N ASP A 63 11.83 3.09 21.76
CA ASP A 63 10.55 2.77 22.41
C ASP A 63 9.44 3.74 21.95
N GLU A 64 9.82 4.98 21.63
CA GLU A 64 8.93 6.00 21.08
C GLU A 64 9.60 6.70 19.91
N ILE A 65 8.89 6.82 18.77
CA ILE A 65 9.35 7.58 17.61
C ILE A 65 8.40 8.74 17.31
N ALA A 66 8.93 9.94 17.15
CA ALA A 66 8.19 11.13 16.74
C ALA A 66 8.61 11.52 15.32
N LEU A 67 7.67 11.67 14.40
CA LEU A 67 7.92 12.10 13.03
C LEU A 67 7.45 13.55 12.87
N VAL A 68 8.35 14.43 12.45
CA VAL A 68 8.08 15.87 12.32
C VAL A 68 8.40 16.30 10.89
N ASP A 69 7.44 16.89 10.17
CA ASP A 69 7.68 17.45 8.83
C ASP A 69 6.99 18.80 8.68
N ALA A 70 7.58 19.66 7.85
CA ALA A 70 7.01 20.96 7.52
C ALA A 70 5.75 20.83 6.64
N ASN A 71 5.61 19.72 5.90
CA ASN A 71 4.41 19.37 5.16
C ASN A 71 3.60 18.32 5.95
N PRO A 72 2.48 18.70 6.60
CA PRO A 72 1.67 17.78 7.39
C PRO A 72 1.07 16.65 6.56
N ASP A 73 0.94 16.81 5.24
CA ASP A 73 0.39 15.78 4.36
C ASP A 73 1.37 14.64 4.08
N LYS A 74 2.69 14.88 4.20
CA LYS A 74 3.70 13.82 4.03
C LYS A 74 3.67 12.79 5.15
N LEU A 75 3.09 13.15 6.29
CA LEU A 75 2.93 12.28 7.46
C LEU A 75 1.67 11.41 7.39
N ARG A 76 0.79 11.61 6.39
CA ARG A 76 -0.58 11.04 6.39
C ARG A 76 -0.70 9.58 5.96
N GLY A 77 0.37 8.98 5.44
CA GLY A 77 0.39 7.58 5.04
C GLY A 77 -0.06 7.32 3.60
N GLU A 78 0.31 6.16 3.09
CA GLU A 78 -0.03 5.67 1.75
C GLU A 78 -1.03 4.53 1.88
N ALA A 79 -2.20 4.68 1.25
CA ALA A 79 -3.20 3.64 1.11
C ALA A 79 -3.60 3.51 -0.36
N PHE A 80 -3.92 2.29 -0.79
CA PHE A 80 -4.45 2.05 -2.12
C PHE A 80 -5.96 2.20 -2.14
N ILE A 81 -6.47 2.87 -3.18
CA ILE A 81 -7.88 2.82 -3.55
C ILE A 81 -7.99 1.95 -4.79
N VAL A 82 -8.83 0.92 -4.73
CA VAL A 82 -9.01 -0.10 -5.76
C VAL A 82 -10.49 -0.21 -6.16
N GLY A 83 -10.78 -1.01 -7.19
CA GLY A 83 -12.15 -1.19 -7.70
C GLY A 83 -12.53 -0.16 -8.77
N GLU A 84 -13.81 0.19 -8.81
CA GLU A 84 -14.32 1.25 -9.69
C GLU A 84 -13.67 2.60 -9.37
N HIS A 85 -13.41 3.40 -10.41
CA HIS A 85 -13.16 4.83 -10.22
C HIS A 85 -14.49 5.58 -9.99
N GLY A 86 -14.97 5.59 -8.74
CA GLY A 86 -16.24 6.22 -8.40
C GLY A 86 -16.76 5.80 -7.02
N ASP A 87 -18.08 5.77 -6.92
CA ASP A 87 -18.79 5.56 -5.66
C ASP A 87 -18.57 4.15 -5.08
N SER A 88 -18.30 3.14 -5.92
CA SER A 88 -17.97 1.78 -5.45
C SER A 88 -16.47 1.51 -5.28
N SER A 89 -15.64 2.56 -5.22
CA SER A 89 -14.22 2.42 -4.90
C SER A 89 -14.00 1.83 -3.50
N VAL A 90 -12.89 1.13 -3.31
CA VAL A 90 -12.55 0.44 -2.06
C VAL A 90 -11.20 0.92 -1.56
N ALA A 91 -11.16 1.52 -0.36
CA ALA A 91 -9.93 1.85 0.32
C ALA A 91 -9.37 0.62 1.05
N LEU A 92 -8.11 0.25 0.76
CA LEU A 92 -7.40 -0.85 1.39
C LEU A 92 -6.72 -0.40 2.68
N TRP A 93 -7.52 -0.23 3.73
CA TRP A 93 -7.05 0.18 5.05
C TRP A 93 -6.12 -0.85 5.69
N SER A 94 -6.32 -2.14 5.42
CA SER A 94 -5.40 -3.18 5.90
C SER A 94 -3.97 -3.03 5.38
N SER A 95 -3.80 -2.30 4.28
CA SER A 95 -2.52 -2.02 3.63
C SER A 95 -2.00 -0.60 3.85
N ILE A 96 -2.69 0.23 4.66
CA ILE A 96 -2.23 1.59 4.92
C ILE A 96 -0.91 1.57 5.68
N SER A 97 0.07 2.32 5.17
CA SER A 97 1.38 2.44 5.81
C SER A 97 1.85 3.87 5.92
N VAL A 98 2.48 4.22 7.04
CA VAL A 98 3.16 5.51 7.21
C VAL A 98 4.66 5.25 7.12
N GLY A 99 5.22 5.59 5.95
CA GLY A 99 6.58 5.28 5.52
C GLY A 99 7.05 3.87 5.90
N GLY A 100 6.28 2.87 5.44
CA GLY A 100 6.60 1.46 5.57
C GLY A 100 6.10 0.79 6.85
N ILE A 101 5.56 1.55 7.81
CA ILE A 101 4.97 1.02 9.04
C ILE A 101 3.48 0.76 8.81
N PRO A 102 2.97 -0.48 8.90
CA PRO A 102 1.54 -0.76 8.79
C PRO A 102 0.78 -0.04 9.91
N LEU A 103 -0.01 0.96 9.55
CA LEU A 103 -0.60 1.90 10.51
C LEU A 103 -1.60 1.21 11.42
N LEU A 104 -2.54 0.42 10.85
CA LEU A 104 -3.55 -0.26 11.66
C LEU A 104 -2.92 -1.26 12.63
N SER A 105 -1.98 -2.08 12.16
CA SER A 105 -1.27 -3.02 13.03
C SER A 105 -0.44 -2.32 14.11
N PHE A 106 0.09 -1.14 13.82
CA PHE A 106 0.78 -0.31 14.81
C PHE A 106 -0.18 0.20 15.89
N LEU A 107 -1.33 0.75 15.48
CA LEU A 107 -2.35 1.24 16.41
C LEU A 107 -2.88 0.12 17.33
N GLU A 108 -3.13 -1.07 16.77
CA GLU A 108 -3.54 -2.24 17.55
C GLU A 108 -2.47 -2.66 18.57
N LYS A 109 -1.19 -2.74 18.16
CA LYS A 109 -0.08 -3.10 19.05
C LYS A 109 0.11 -2.11 20.19
N GLN A 110 -0.05 -0.82 19.90
CA GLN A 110 0.06 0.25 20.90
C GLN A 110 -1.23 0.45 21.71
N GLN A 111 -2.28 -0.36 21.45
CA GLN A 111 -3.60 -0.25 22.07
C GLN A 111 -4.21 1.16 21.92
N ILE A 112 -3.88 1.83 20.82
CA ILE A 112 -4.46 3.12 20.46
C ILE A 112 -5.78 2.85 19.76
N ALA A 113 -6.87 3.23 20.41
CA ALA A 113 -8.21 3.09 19.84
C ALA A 113 -8.36 3.98 18.60
N TYR A 114 -8.96 3.43 17.57
CA TYR A 114 -9.44 4.17 16.41
C TYR A 114 -10.82 3.64 16.02
N GLU A 115 -11.64 4.51 15.44
CA GLU A 115 -12.98 4.15 15.00
C GLU A 115 -12.95 3.78 13.52
N LYS A 116 -13.56 2.64 13.17
CA LYS A 116 -13.78 2.27 11.76
C LYS A 116 -14.59 3.34 11.02
N GLN A 117 -15.49 4.03 11.71
CA GLN A 117 -16.27 5.13 11.13
C GLN A 117 -15.36 6.26 10.62
N ASN A 118 -14.30 6.61 11.35
CA ASN A 118 -13.36 7.64 10.90
C ASN A 118 -12.67 7.25 9.59
N LEU A 119 -12.34 5.96 9.40
CA LEU A 119 -11.77 5.47 8.15
C LEU A 119 -12.77 5.59 7.00
N GLU A 120 -14.03 5.23 7.25
CA GLU A 120 -15.11 5.38 6.27
C GLU A 120 -15.34 6.87 5.92
N ASP A 121 -15.35 7.77 6.91
CA ASP A 121 -15.53 9.20 6.68
C ASP A 121 -14.38 9.80 5.85
N ILE A 122 -13.16 9.32 6.03
CA ILE A 122 -12.01 9.69 5.20
C ILE A 122 -12.23 9.20 3.76
N HIS A 123 -12.67 7.95 3.56
CA HIS A 123 -12.97 7.43 2.22
C HIS A 123 -14.08 8.22 1.53
N GLN A 124 -15.16 8.53 2.24
CA GLN A 124 -16.26 9.34 1.73
C GLN A 124 -15.83 10.77 1.39
N THR A 125 -14.92 11.36 2.16
CA THR A 125 -14.32 12.66 1.84
C THR A 125 -13.52 12.59 0.53
N VAL A 126 -12.76 11.51 0.32
CA VAL A 126 -12.01 11.31 -0.93
C VAL A 126 -12.95 11.20 -2.13
N VAL A 127 -14.02 10.40 -2.04
CA VAL A 127 -15.03 10.27 -3.10
C VAL A 127 -15.76 11.61 -3.32
N GLY A 128 -16.19 12.26 -2.24
CA GLY A 128 -16.90 13.54 -2.24
C GLY A 128 -16.11 14.70 -2.85
N SER A 129 -14.77 14.67 -2.75
CA SER A 129 -13.89 15.74 -3.24
C SER A 129 -14.05 16.01 -4.74
N ALA A 130 -14.31 14.97 -5.55
CA ALA A 130 -14.54 15.13 -6.98
C ALA A 130 -15.81 15.95 -7.25
N TYR A 131 -16.90 15.61 -6.56
CA TYR A 131 -18.18 16.31 -6.68
C TYR A 131 -18.10 17.75 -6.18
N GLU A 132 -17.39 18.00 -5.08
CA GLU A 132 -17.16 19.35 -4.56
C GLU A 132 -16.42 20.22 -5.57
N VAL A 133 -15.33 19.71 -6.16
CA VAL A 133 -14.56 20.45 -7.16
C VAL A 133 -15.42 20.75 -8.40
N ILE A 134 -16.22 19.79 -8.86
CA ILE A 134 -17.14 19.99 -9.99
C ILE A 134 -18.19 21.06 -9.64
N LYS A 135 -18.76 21.03 -8.43
CA LYS A 135 -19.72 22.03 -7.97
C LYS A 135 -19.12 23.44 -7.94
N LEU A 136 -17.86 23.56 -7.54
CA LEU A 136 -17.19 24.86 -7.40
C LEU A 136 -16.68 25.43 -8.73
N LYS A 137 -16.08 24.60 -9.60
CA LYS A 137 -15.40 25.07 -10.82
C LYS A 137 -15.91 24.47 -12.13
N GLY A 138 -16.89 23.58 -12.07
CA GLY A 138 -17.56 22.95 -13.21
C GLY A 138 -16.88 21.71 -13.78
N TYR A 139 -15.63 21.40 -13.39
CA TYR A 139 -14.85 20.27 -13.94
C TYR A 139 -13.63 19.94 -13.06
N THR A 140 -13.03 18.76 -13.22
CA THR A 140 -11.71 18.40 -12.65
C THR A 140 -10.64 18.44 -13.76
N SER A 141 -9.39 18.82 -13.45
CA SER A 141 -8.36 18.96 -14.51
C SER A 141 -6.93 18.78 -14.01
N TRP A 142 -6.53 19.54 -12.99
CA TRP A 142 -5.12 19.58 -12.53
C TRP A 142 -4.66 18.27 -11.90
N ALA A 143 -5.46 17.70 -10.98
CA ALA A 143 -5.12 16.46 -10.29
C ALA A 143 -5.00 15.27 -11.26
N ILE A 144 -5.97 15.12 -12.17
CA ILE A 144 -5.92 14.09 -13.21
C ILE A 144 -4.75 14.31 -14.18
N GLY A 145 -4.46 15.56 -14.56
CA GLY A 145 -3.29 15.89 -15.38
C GLY A 145 -1.96 15.47 -14.73
N TYR A 146 -1.80 15.73 -13.42
CA TYR A 146 -0.63 15.25 -12.67
C TYR A 146 -0.58 13.72 -12.60
N SER A 147 -1.72 13.06 -12.33
CA SER A 147 -1.82 11.60 -12.29
C SER A 147 -1.36 10.96 -13.61
N VAL A 148 -1.88 11.43 -14.74
CA VAL A 148 -1.50 10.96 -16.09
C VAL A 148 -0.02 11.23 -16.37
N ALA A 149 0.50 12.42 -16.02
CA ALA A 149 1.92 12.74 -16.18
C ALA A 149 2.82 11.82 -15.35
N ASN A 150 2.39 11.43 -14.14
CA ASN A 150 3.11 10.50 -13.28
C ASN A 150 3.13 9.08 -13.87
N LEU A 151 1.98 8.58 -14.34
CA LEU A 151 1.90 7.28 -15.04
C LEU A 151 2.78 7.25 -16.29
N ALA A 152 2.70 8.29 -17.13
CA ALA A 152 3.53 8.44 -18.32
C ALA A 152 5.01 8.45 -17.97
N ARG A 153 5.41 9.18 -16.91
CA ARG A 153 6.80 9.18 -16.43
C ARG A 153 7.25 7.80 -15.96
N THR A 154 6.41 7.06 -15.24
CA THR A 154 6.71 5.69 -14.77
C THR A 154 6.97 4.77 -15.95
N ILE A 155 6.12 4.81 -16.98
CA ILE A 155 6.25 3.97 -18.18
C ILE A 155 7.48 4.40 -19.01
N LEU A 156 7.56 5.68 -19.40
CA LEU A 156 8.62 6.19 -20.28
C LEU A 156 10.03 6.03 -19.67
N ARG A 157 10.14 6.08 -18.34
CA ARG A 157 11.43 5.93 -17.63
C ARG A 157 11.64 4.54 -17.04
N ASP A 158 10.77 3.56 -17.35
CA ASP A 158 10.80 2.21 -16.77
C ASP A 158 11.01 2.21 -15.25
N GLN A 159 10.28 3.05 -14.51
CA GLN A 159 10.52 3.22 -13.08
C GLN A 159 10.14 2.00 -12.23
N ARG A 160 9.39 1.05 -12.80
CA ARG A 160 8.91 -0.17 -12.12
C ARG A 160 8.23 0.16 -10.80
N LYS A 161 7.28 1.09 -10.86
CA LYS A 161 6.48 1.54 -9.72
C LYS A 161 5.10 0.91 -9.74
N ILE A 162 4.57 0.69 -8.55
CA ILE A 162 3.20 0.21 -8.36
C ILE A 162 2.26 1.41 -8.39
N HIS A 163 1.22 1.33 -9.22
CA HIS A 163 0.16 2.32 -9.30
C HIS A 163 -1.20 1.59 -9.28
N PRO A 164 -2.23 2.14 -8.61
CA PRO A 164 -3.59 1.66 -8.81
C PRO A 164 -4.04 2.08 -10.22
N VAL A 165 -4.12 1.12 -11.14
CA VAL A 165 -4.58 1.34 -12.51
C VAL A 165 -5.54 0.26 -12.94
N THR A 166 -6.42 0.60 -13.87
CA THR A 166 -7.40 -0.33 -14.42
C THR A 166 -6.74 -1.48 -15.17
N VAL A 167 -7.02 -2.70 -14.75
CA VAL A 167 -6.56 -3.96 -15.36
C VAL A 167 -7.71 -4.95 -15.44
N LEU A 168 -7.57 -6.00 -16.26
CA LEU A 168 -8.52 -7.12 -16.27
C LEU A 168 -8.46 -7.81 -14.89
N ALA A 169 -9.54 -7.70 -14.12
CA ALA A 169 -9.61 -8.16 -12.73
C ALA A 169 -9.99 -9.64 -12.60
N ARG A 170 -10.40 -10.29 -13.70
CA ARG A 170 -10.73 -11.72 -13.73
C ARG A 170 -9.62 -12.56 -13.11
N GLY A 171 -9.98 -13.41 -12.15
CA GLY A 171 -9.05 -14.31 -11.46
C GLY A 171 -8.30 -13.69 -10.28
N PHE A 172 -8.53 -12.40 -9.98
CA PHE A 172 -8.01 -11.76 -8.77
C PHE A 172 -9.11 -11.62 -7.72
N TYR A 173 -8.76 -11.89 -6.44
CA TYR A 173 -9.62 -11.62 -5.27
C TYR A 173 -11.06 -12.16 -5.37
N GLY A 174 -11.25 -13.32 -6.01
CA GLY A 174 -12.57 -13.96 -6.18
C GLY A 174 -13.47 -13.30 -7.23
N VAL A 175 -12.92 -12.41 -8.06
CA VAL A 175 -13.64 -11.83 -9.20
C VAL A 175 -13.75 -12.87 -10.31
N GLU A 176 -14.93 -13.46 -10.42
CA GLU A 176 -15.31 -14.47 -11.41
C GLU A 176 -16.49 -13.99 -12.28
N GLY A 177 -16.79 -14.70 -13.37
CA GLY A 177 -18.05 -14.50 -14.11
C GLY A 177 -18.05 -13.49 -15.26
N GLY A 178 -16.92 -12.89 -15.64
CA GLY A 178 -16.84 -12.03 -16.83
C GLY A 178 -15.51 -11.28 -16.97
N ASP A 179 -15.34 -10.57 -18.09
CA ASP A 179 -14.17 -9.71 -18.33
C ASP A 179 -14.44 -8.30 -17.80
N VAL A 180 -14.18 -8.11 -16.51
CA VAL A 180 -14.35 -6.83 -15.82
C VAL A 180 -13.00 -6.15 -15.58
N PHE A 181 -12.98 -4.84 -15.78
CA PHE A 181 -11.79 -4.01 -15.64
C PHE A 181 -11.91 -3.10 -14.42
N LEU A 182 -11.03 -3.28 -13.43
CA LEU A 182 -11.02 -2.54 -12.17
C LEU A 182 -9.63 -2.01 -11.86
N SER A 183 -9.56 -0.93 -11.09
CA SER A 183 -8.29 -0.42 -10.59
C SER A 183 -7.71 -1.40 -9.57
N LEU A 184 -6.58 -2.02 -9.89
CA LEU A 184 -5.81 -2.84 -8.97
C LEU A 184 -4.37 -2.32 -8.88
N PRO A 185 -3.66 -2.56 -7.77
CA PRO A 185 -2.27 -2.13 -7.66
C PRO A 185 -1.42 -2.94 -8.64
N ALA A 186 -0.89 -2.27 -9.65
CA ALA A 186 -0.18 -2.89 -10.75
C ALA A 186 1.21 -2.29 -10.92
N LEU A 187 2.19 -3.16 -11.15
CA LEU A 187 3.55 -2.79 -11.48
C LEU A 187 3.60 -2.27 -12.92
N LEU A 188 3.98 -1.01 -13.08
CA LEU A 188 4.13 -0.36 -14.37
C LEU A 188 5.60 -0.23 -14.76
N GLY A 189 5.91 -0.63 -15.99
CA GLY A 189 7.21 -0.46 -16.62
C GLY A 189 7.09 0.03 -18.05
N ARG A 190 8.19 -0.06 -18.81
CA ARG A 190 8.25 0.39 -20.22
C ARG A 190 7.21 -0.27 -21.12
N ASN A 191 6.82 -1.50 -20.80
CA ASN A 191 5.86 -2.29 -21.56
C ASN A 191 4.41 -2.13 -21.05
N GLY A 192 4.14 -1.10 -20.23
CA GLY A 192 2.84 -0.93 -19.57
C GLY A 192 2.73 -1.76 -18.30
N VAL A 193 1.61 -2.47 -18.13
CA VAL A 193 1.35 -3.33 -16.97
C VAL A 193 2.22 -4.58 -17.06
N VAL A 194 3.15 -4.73 -16.11
CA VAL A 194 4.07 -5.86 -16.01
C VAL A 194 3.49 -6.97 -15.14
N ALA A 195 2.84 -6.61 -14.04
CA ALA A 195 2.21 -7.54 -13.10
C ALA A 195 1.15 -6.81 -12.26
N VAL A 196 0.18 -7.55 -11.75
CA VAL A 196 -0.73 -7.09 -10.69
C VAL A 196 -0.19 -7.62 -9.36
N THR A 197 -0.04 -6.75 -8.36
CA THR A 197 0.50 -7.16 -7.07
C THR A 197 -0.59 -7.81 -6.21
N ASN A 198 -0.21 -8.88 -5.51
CA ASN A 198 -1.07 -9.53 -4.51
C ASN A 198 -0.97 -8.78 -3.19
N VAL A 199 -1.81 -7.76 -3.03
CA VAL A 199 -1.91 -6.96 -1.81
C VAL A 199 -2.81 -7.70 -0.83
N HIS A 200 -2.42 -7.75 0.43
CA HIS A 200 -3.27 -8.32 1.47
C HIS A 200 -4.56 -7.50 1.59
N MET A 201 -5.70 -8.18 1.51
CA MET A 201 -7.02 -7.61 1.74
C MET A 201 -7.71 -8.42 2.83
N THR A 202 -8.47 -7.74 3.68
CA THR A 202 -9.41 -8.39 4.58
C THR A 202 -10.59 -8.95 3.79
N ASP A 203 -11.32 -9.90 4.37
CA ASP A 203 -12.55 -10.44 3.76
C ASP A 203 -13.55 -9.33 3.44
N GLU A 204 -13.68 -8.33 4.31
CA GLU A 204 -14.56 -7.16 4.11
C GLU A 204 -14.13 -6.33 2.88
N GLU A 205 -12.83 -6.09 2.70
CA GLU A 205 -12.28 -5.35 1.55
C GLU A 205 -12.44 -6.14 0.25
N ALA A 206 -12.22 -7.46 0.29
CA ALA A 206 -12.40 -8.34 -0.85
C ALA A 206 -13.88 -8.43 -1.29
N GLU A 207 -14.82 -8.55 -0.34
CA GLU A 207 -16.25 -8.52 -0.61
C GLU A 207 -16.69 -7.19 -1.25
N LYS A 208 -16.18 -6.06 -0.74
CA LYS A 208 -16.45 -4.73 -1.33
C LYS A 208 -15.92 -4.66 -2.78
N LEU A 209 -14.73 -5.20 -3.04
CA LEU A 209 -14.15 -5.23 -4.39
C LEU A 209 -14.96 -6.11 -5.34
N GLN A 210 -15.41 -7.29 -4.89
CA GLN A 210 -16.27 -8.18 -5.66
C GLN A 210 -17.62 -7.53 -5.97
N LYS A 211 -18.19 -6.79 -5.00
CA LYS A 211 -19.41 -6.01 -5.22
C LYS A 211 -19.20 -4.92 -6.28
N SER A 212 -18.08 -4.20 -6.23
CA SER A 212 -17.70 -3.22 -7.26
C SER A 212 -17.59 -3.88 -8.65
N ALA A 213 -16.96 -5.05 -8.73
CA ALA A 213 -16.87 -5.85 -9.96
C ALA A 213 -18.25 -6.19 -10.53
N LYS A 214 -19.17 -6.64 -9.65
CA LYS A 214 -20.52 -7.03 -10.03
C LYS A 214 -21.31 -5.84 -10.59
N THR A 215 -21.22 -4.67 -9.97
CA THR A 215 -21.88 -3.45 -10.46
C THR A 215 -21.47 -3.13 -11.90
N ILE A 216 -20.17 -3.22 -12.21
CA ILE A 216 -19.66 -2.95 -13.56
C ILE A 216 -20.12 -4.03 -14.55
N LEU A 217 -20.10 -5.31 -14.15
CA LEU A 217 -20.59 -6.42 -14.98
C LEU A 217 -22.08 -6.30 -15.30
N GLU A 218 -22.90 -5.89 -14.33
CA GLU A 218 -24.33 -5.66 -14.53
C GLU A 218 -24.57 -4.53 -15.53
N MET A 219 -23.80 -3.43 -15.45
CA MET A 219 -23.86 -2.36 -16.45
C MET A 219 -23.40 -2.81 -17.83
N GLN A 220 -22.32 -3.59 -17.95
CA GLN A 220 -21.85 -4.12 -19.23
C GLN A 220 -22.91 -5.01 -19.89
N SER A 221 -23.56 -5.88 -19.11
CA SER A 221 -24.62 -6.77 -19.59
C SER A 221 -25.82 -6.00 -20.15
N GLN A 222 -26.17 -4.85 -19.55
CA GLN A 222 -27.24 -3.98 -20.05
C GLN A 222 -26.91 -3.33 -21.40
N LEU A 223 -25.61 -3.15 -21.70
CA LEU A 223 -25.13 -2.60 -22.95
C LEU A 223 -24.96 -3.67 -24.06
N GLY A 224 -25.17 -4.96 -23.72
CA GLY A 224 -25.01 -6.08 -24.66
C GLY A 224 -23.54 -6.40 -24.99
N LEU A 225 -22.62 -6.04 -24.08
CA LEU A 225 -21.19 -6.35 -24.15
C LEU A 225 -20.85 -7.63 -23.37
#